data_AF-A0A944PFD5-F1
#
_entry.id   AF-A0A944PFD5-F1
#
_cell.length_a   1.000
_cell.length_b   1.000
_cell.length_c   1.000
_cell.angle_alpha   90.00
_cell.angle_beta   90.00
_cell.angle_gamma   90.00
#
_symmetry.space_group_name_H-M   'P 1'
#
loop_
_entity.id
_entity.type
_entity.pdbx_description
1 polymer ?
#
loop_
_entity_poly.entity_id
_entity_poly.type
_entity_poly.pdbx_seq_one_letter_code
_entity_poly.pdbx_strand_id
1 'polypeptide(L)'
;ALHATPQLLLAEELDAPILARGVAAYGAGIDLPVEGVSGDAVAAGVRRLLDEPSFTAGARRLREDLHAMPSPADAVPRLVELTEHHRKR
;
A
#
# COMPACT_ATOMS: atom_id res chain seq x y z
N ALA A 1 -4.18 -0.89 3.50
CA ALA A 1 -3.13 -1.92 3.76
C ALA A 1 -3.22 -2.53 5.17
N LEU A 2 -3.28 -1.75 6.26
CA LEU A 2 -3.32 -2.28 7.65
C LEU A 2 -4.53 -3.19 7.97
N HIS A 3 -5.60 -3.15 7.18
CA HIS A 3 -6.77 -4.02 7.36
C HIS A 3 -6.79 -5.24 6.45
N ALA A 4 -5.71 -5.52 5.72
CA ALA A 4 -5.62 -6.66 4.81
C ALA A 4 -6.69 -6.70 3.70
N THR A 5 -7.25 -5.55 3.34
CA THR A 5 -8.22 -5.43 2.25
C THR A 5 -7.50 -5.41 0.90
N PRO A 6 -7.85 -6.31 -0.04
CA PRO A 6 -7.46 -6.16 -1.44
C PRO A 6 -7.95 -4.85 -2.03
N GLN A 7 -7.13 -4.18 -2.84
CA GLN A 7 -7.44 -2.83 -3.35
C GLN A 7 -7.51 -2.80 -4.88
N LEU A 8 -8.55 -2.16 -5.42
CA LEU A 8 -8.57 -1.71 -6.81
C LEU A 8 -8.16 -0.24 -6.82
N LEU A 9 -7.03 0.09 -7.45
CA LEU A 9 -6.48 1.44 -7.43
C LEU A 9 -6.63 2.07 -8.82
N LEU A 10 -7.24 3.25 -8.85
CA LEU A 10 -7.30 4.12 -10.02
C LEU A 10 -6.48 5.35 -9.66
N ALA A 11 -5.18 5.31 -9.93
CA ALA A 11 -4.23 6.32 -9.47
C ALA A 11 -3.74 7.20 -10.62
N GLU A 12 -3.89 8.51 -10.49
CA GLU A 12 -3.55 9.48 -11.55
C GLU A 12 -2.45 10.46 -11.11
N GLU A 13 -2.57 11.03 -9.91
CA GLU A 13 -1.76 12.17 -9.51
C GLU A 13 -0.68 11.85 -8.46
N LEU A 14 0.34 12.71 -8.44
CA LEU A 14 1.43 12.69 -7.46
C LEU A 14 2.14 11.33 -7.40
N ASP A 15 2.31 10.79 -6.20
CA ASP A 15 2.94 9.51 -5.92
C ASP A 15 1.94 8.34 -5.95
N ALA A 16 0.63 8.60 -6.13
CA ALA A 16 -0.38 7.55 -6.14
C ALA A 16 -0.09 6.45 -7.19
N PRO A 17 0.39 6.75 -8.42
CA PRO A 17 0.76 5.71 -9.39
C PRO A 17 1.93 4.83 -8.91
N ILE A 18 2.88 5.39 -8.15
CA ILE A 18 4.00 4.62 -7.57
C ILE A 18 3.45 3.68 -6.49
N LEU A 19 2.59 4.19 -5.63
CA LEU A 19 1.97 3.40 -4.56
C LEU A 19 1.08 2.28 -5.12
N ALA A 20 0.29 2.56 -6.16
CA ALA A 20 -0.56 1.58 -6.83
C ALA A 20 0.26 0.44 -7.45
N ARG A 21 1.34 0.76 -8.17
CA ARG A 21 2.29 -0.25 -8.68
C ARG A 21 2.91 -1.08 -7.55
N GLY A 22 3.25 -0.45 -6.43
CA GLY A 22 3.77 -1.16 -5.26
C GLY A 22 2.77 -2.17 -4.68
N VAL A 23 1.52 -1.76 -4.50
CA VAL A 23 0.44 -2.64 -4.02
C VAL A 23 0.17 -3.79 -4.99
N ALA A 24 0.14 -3.51 -6.29
CA ALA A 24 -0.02 -4.53 -7.33
C ALA A 24 1.16 -5.51 -7.37
N ALA A 25 2.40 -5.01 -7.27
CA ALA A 25 3.60 -5.84 -7.21
C ALA A 25 3.64 -6.75 -5.96
N TYR A 26 3.03 -6.30 -4.85
CA TYR A 26 2.84 -7.11 -3.65
C TYR A 26 1.81 -8.26 -3.82
N GLY A 27 1.04 -8.20 -4.91
CA GLY A 27 -0.14 -9.04 -5.13
C GLY A 27 -1.30 -8.69 -4.20
N ALA A 28 -1.34 -7.48 -3.65
CA ALA A 28 -2.36 -7.03 -2.70
C ALA A 28 -3.47 -6.20 -3.36
N GLY A 29 -3.46 -6.10 -4.69
CA GLY A 29 -4.43 -5.33 -5.43
C GLY A 29 -4.20 -5.33 -6.93
N ILE A 30 -5.00 -4.54 -7.63
CA ILE A 30 -4.93 -4.29 -9.07
C ILE A 30 -4.72 -2.79 -9.27
N ASP A 31 -3.68 -2.44 -10.00
CA ASP A 31 -3.48 -1.10 -10.54
C ASP A 31 -4.24 -1.01 -11.88
N LEU A 32 -5.32 -0.24 -11.89
CA LEU A 32 -6.19 -0.05 -13.05
C LEU A 32 -5.90 1.33 -13.67
N PRO A 33 -5.36 1.39 -14.90
CA PRO A 33 -5.07 2.65 -15.58
C PRO A 33 -6.31 3.54 -15.69
N VAL A 34 -6.12 4.84 -15.46
CA VAL A 34 -7.20 5.83 -15.48
C VAL A 34 -7.62 6.17 -16.91
N GLU A 35 -6.67 6.23 -17.85
CA GLU A 35 -6.96 6.36 -19.28
C GLU A 35 -7.96 5.29 -19.77
N GLY A 36 -9.15 5.76 -20.16
CA GLY A 36 -10.18 4.91 -20.76
C GLY A 36 -10.88 3.96 -19.78
N VAL A 37 -10.77 4.20 -18.46
CA VAL A 37 -11.47 3.38 -17.47
C VAL A 37 -12.99 3.48 -17.62
N SER A 38 -13.67 2.34 -17.51
CA SER A 38 -15.12 2.24 -17.61
C SER A 38 -15.71 1.55 -16.38
N GLY A 39 -17.03 1.70 -16.18
CA GLY A 39 -17.75 0.98 -15.12
C GLY A 39 -17.60 -0.54 -15.23
N ASP A 40 -17.59 -1.07 -16.45
CA ASP A 40 -17.39 -2.51 -16.69
C ASP A 40 -15.98 -2.98 -16.31
N ALA A 41 -14.96 -2.15 -16.58
CA ALA A 41 -13.59 -2.43 -16.18
C ALA A 41 -13.44 -2.45 -14.65
N VAL A 42 -14.07 -1.49 -13.95
CA VAL A 42 -14.11 -1.45 -12.49
C VAL A 42 -14.82 -2.69 -11.93
N ALA A 43 -15.99 -3.03 -12.45
CA ALA A 43 -16.75 -4.20 -12.01
C ALA A 43 -15.98 -5.51 -12.25
N ALA A 44 -15.27 -5.64 -13.37
CA ALA A 44 -14.39 -6.76 -13.64
C ALA A 44 -13.21 -6.83 -12.66
N GLY A 45 -12.56 -5.71 -12.37
CA GLY A 45 -11.48 -5.63 -11.38
C GLY A 45 -11.94 -6.05 -9.99
N VAL A 46 -13.08 -5.54 -9.53
CA VAL A 46 -13.64 -5.90 -8.22
C VAL A 46 -13.99 -7.39 -8.15
N ARG A 47 -14.62 -7.97 -9.18
CA ARG A 47 -14.91 -9.41 -9.21
C ARG A 47 -13.64 -10.24 -9.06
N ARG A 48 -12.58 -9.90 -9.79
CA ARG A 48 -11.27 -10.58 -9.64
C ARG A 48 -10.74 -10.50 -8.21
N LEU A 49 -10.81 -9.33 -7.56
CA LEU A 49 -10.36 -9.18 -6.17
C LEU A 49 -11.15 -10.04 -5.17
N LEU A 50 -12.43 -10.29 -5.45
CA LEU A 50 -13.32 -11.11 -4.62
C LEU A 50 -13.14 -12.62 -4.89
N ASP A 51 -12.95 -13.00 -6.16
CA ASP A 51 -12.95 -14.40 -6.61
C ASP A 51 -11.54 -15.03 -6.57
N GLU A 52 -10.48 -14.25 -6.76
CA GLU A 52 -9.10 -14.75 -6.74
C GLU A 52 -8.50 -14.62 -5.31
N PRO A 53 -8.34 -15.73 -4.55
CA PRO A 53 -7.90 -15.68 -3.16
C PRO A 53 -6.46 -15.18 -2.97
N SER A 54 -5.67 -15.18 -4.04
CA SER A 54 -4.29 -14.67 -4.07
C SER A 54 -4.20 -13.21 -3.63
N PHE A 55 -5.18 -12.37 -3.97
CA PHE A 55 -5.19 -10.96 -3.57
C PHE A 55 -5.36 -10.79 -2.06
N THR A 56 -6.22 -11.61 -1.45
CA THR A 56 -6.38 -11.62 0.01
C THR A 56 -5.09 -12.10 0.68
N ALA A 57 -4.43 -13.12 0.12
CA ALA A 57 -3.13 -13.57 0.63
C ALA A 57 -2.07 -12.47 0.53
N GLY A 58 -1.99 -11.75 -0.60
CA GLY A 58 -1.08 -10.63 -0.77
C GLY A 58 -1.37 -9.48 0.19
N ALA A 59 -2.64 -9.12 0.40
CA ALA A 59 -3.03 -8.07 1.33
C ALA A 59 -2.73 -8.43 2.80
N ARG A 60 -2.82 -9.72 3.18
CA ARG A 60 -2.40 -10.20 4.50
C ARG A 60 -0.90 -10.10 4.70
N ARG A 61 -0.10 -10.53 3.72
CA ARG A 61 1.36 -10.36 3.75
C ARG A 61 1.73 -8.88 3.86
N LEU A 62 1.10 -8.01 3.07
CA LEU A 62 1.38 -6.56 3.13
C LEU A 62 1.07 -5.99 4.52
N ARG A 63 -0.03 -6.43 5.15
CA ARG A 63 -0.37 -6.04 6.52
C ARG A 63 0.70 -6.50 7.51
N GLU A 64 1.16 -7.74 7.39
CA GLU A 64 2.18 -8.32 8.27
C GLU A 64 3.49 -7.55 8.20
N ASP A 65 3.98 -7.25 6.99
CA ASP A 65 5.19 -6.45 6.79
C ASP A 65 5.05 -5.03 7.35
N LEU A 66 3.89 -4.38 7.15
CA LEU A 66 3.63 -3.06 7.73
C LEU A 66 3.59 -3.07 9.26
N HIS A 67 3.06 -4.14 9.88
CA HIS A 67 3.09 -4.28 11.35
C HIS A 67 4.47 -4.63 11.89
N ALA A 68 5.35 -5.21 11.07
CA ALA A 68 6.74 -5.47 11.44
C ALA A 68 7.62 -4.19 11.38
N MET A 69 7.14 -3.12 10.73
CA MET A 69 7.83 -1.83 10.75
C MET A 69 7.78 -1.20 12.16
N PRO A 70 8.79 -0.40 12.55
CA PRO A 70 8.74 0.36 13.79
C PRO A 70 7.48 1.20 13.88
N SER A 71 6.84 1.19 15.05
CA SER A 71 5.72 2.11 15.27
C SER A 71 6.22 3.56 15.31
N PRO A 72 5.32 4.55 15.16
CA PRO A 72 5.69 5.95 15.34
C PRO A 72 6.34 6.22 16.71
N ALA A 73 5.91 5.51 17.77
CA ALA A 73 6.51 5.64 19.09
C ALA A 73 7.95 5.07 19.13
N ASP A 74 8.20 3.95 18.45
CA ASP A 74 9.54 3.35 18.36
C ASP A 74 10.54 4.22 17.59
N ALA A 75 10.05 5.10 16.72
CA ALA A 75 10.89 6.06 16.00
C ALA A 75 11.37 7.23 16.87
N VAL A 76 10.64 7.58 17.95
CA VAL A 76 10.92 8.77 18.77
C VAL A 76 12.33 8.76 19.39
N PRO A 77 12.82 7.67 20.02
CA PRO A 77 14.16 7.65 20.60
C PRO A 77 15.25 7.99 19.57
N ARG A 78 15.09 7.52 18.32
CA ARG A 78 16.03 7.81 17.24
C ARG A 78 16.03 9.28 16.84
N LEU A 79 14.84 9.91 16.79
CA LEU A 79 14.71 11.35 16.50
C LEU A 79 15.35 12.21 17.61
N VAL A 80 15.18 11.81 18.88
CA VAL A 80 15.81 12.47 20.03
C VAL A 80 17.33 12.37 19.92
N GLU A 81 17.87 11.17 19.67
CA GLU A 81 19.32 10.95 19.50
C GLU A 81 19.91 11.82 18.39
N LEU A 82 19.26 11.87 17.22
CA LEU A 82 19.71 12.69 16.09
C LEU A 82 19.70 14.18 16.46
N THR A 83 18.66 14.65 17.14
CA THR A 83 18.56 16.05 17.57
C THR A 83 19.69 16.42 18.53
N GLU A 84 19.97 15.55 19.52
CA GLU A 84 21.05 15.73 20.48
C GLU A 84 22.43 15.75 19.83
N HIS A 85 22.66 14.87 18.86
CA HIS A 85 23.91 14.81 18.10
C HIS A 85 24.16 16.11 17.33
N HIS A 86 23.15 16.68 16.68
CA HIS A 86 23.30 17.89 15.87
C HIS A 86 23.29 19.19 16.68
N ARG A 87 22.73 19.21 17.90
CA ARG A 87 22.78 20.37 18.81
C ARG A 87 24.19 20.65 19.36
N LYS A 88 25.03 19.62 19.43
CA LYS A 88 26.41 19.72 19.94
C LYS A 88 27.45 20.12 18.88
N ARG A 89 27.03 20.33 17.64
CA ARG A 89 27.88 20.83 16.54
C ARG A 89 27.70 22.34 16.38
#